data_AF-A0A7J2SAN2-F1
#
_entry.id   AF-A0A7J2SAN2-F1
#
_cell.length_a   1.000
_cell.length_b   1.000
_cell.length_c   1.000
_cell.angle_alpha   90.00
_cell.angle_beta   90.00
_cell.angle_gamma   90.00
#
_symmetry.space_group_name_H-M   'P 1'
#
loop_
_entity.id
_entity.type
_entity.pdbx_description
1 polymer ?
#
loop_
_entity_poly.entity_id
_entity_poly.type
_entity_poly.pdbx_seq_one_letter_code
_entity_poly.pdbx_strand_id
1 'polypeptide(L)'
;MIEVVTAILKKDKKILILKRGNKVRTYKGKWAGISGYIEENEEPLERVIKEIEEETGLKRSEIFFVKKIKPVQFFDENENIQWKVHPFLFEVKKDEIKIDWEHIDYKWINVEEIDEYDTVPKLKETIHLLMKSSGQ
;
A
#
# COMPACT_ATOMS: atom_id res chain seq x y z
N MET A 1 0.91 18.50 -7.68
CA MET A 1 0.73 17.55 -6.57
C MET A 1 0.22 16.26 -7.17
N ILE A 2 0.83 15.13 -6.85
CA ILE A 2 0.42 13.82 -7.34
C ILE A 2 -0.32 13.10 -6.22
N GLU A 3 -1.53 12.62 -6.51
CA GLU A 3 -2.35 11.86 -5.57
C GLU A 3 -2.24 10.37 -5.86
N VAL A 4 -2.04 9.59 -4.81
CA VAL A 4 -1.96 8.12 -4.89
C VAL A 4 -2.74 7.49 -3.75
N VAL A 5 -3.27 6.30 -3.98
CA VAL A 5 -3.77 5.43 -2.92
C VAL A 5 -2.66 4.50 -2.46
N THR A 6 -2.71 4.07 -1.21
CA THR A 6 -1.95 2.91 -0.76
C THR A 6 -2.81 1.97 0.08
N ALA A 7 -2.78 0.69 -0.22
CA ALA A 7 -3.41 -0.36 0.57
C ALA A 7 -2.36 -1.18 1.32
N ILE A 8 -2.63 -1.40 2.60
CA ILE A 8 -2.01 -2.44 3.40
C ILE A 8 -3.02 -3.56 3.54
N LEU A 9 -2.67 -4.76 3.05
CA LEU A 9 -3.47 -5.96 3.25
C LEU A 9 -2.99 -6.66 4.51
N LYS A 10 -3.94 -7.05 5.36
CA LYS A 10 -3.69 -7.75 6.61
C LYS A 10 -4.32 -9.14 6.56
N LYS A 11 -3.56 -10.14 6.99
CA LYS A 11 -4.07 -11.48 7.29
C LYS A 11 -3.54 -11.88 8.66
N ASP A 12 -4.46 -12.13 9.59
CA ASP A 12 -4.15 -12.40 10.99
C ASP A 12 -3.26 -11.30 11.61
N LYS A 13 -2.01 -11.61 11.95
CA LYS A 13 -1.03 -10.66 12.51
C LYS A 13 -0.05 -10.11 11.47
N LYS A 14 -0.15 -10.55 10.23
CA LYS A 14 0.79 -10.20 9.16
C LYS A 14 0.21 -9.17 8.22
N ILE A 15 1.09 -8.39 7.62
CA ILE A 15 0.80 -7.44 6.56
C ILE A 15 1.55 -7.81 5.29
N LEU A 16 0.95 -7.50 4.15
CA LEU A 16 1.58 -7.62 2.85
C LEU A 16 2.44 -6.37 2.56
N ILE A 17 3.68 -6.61 2.14
CA ILE A 17 4.53 -5.63 1.49
C ILE A 17 5.00 -6.19 0.15
N LEU A 18 5.15 -5.30 -0.84
CA LEU A 18 5.59 -5.65 -2.19
C LEU A 18 6.88 -4.91 -2.52
N LYS A 19 7.83 -5.59 -3.16
CA LYS A 19 9.09 -4.99 -3.60
C LYS A 19 8.94 -4.49 -5.02
N ARG A 20 9.08 -3.17 -5.19
CA ARG A 20 8.97 -2.50 -6.49
C ARG A 20 10.08 -2.97 -7.44
N GLY A 21 9.71 -3.30 -8.66
CA GLY A 21 10.62 -3.72 -9.72
C GLY A 21 11.43 -2.58 -10.33
N ASN A 22 12.21 -2.88 -11.36
CA ASN A 22 13.05 -1.88 -12.04
C ASN A 22 12.32 -1.11 -13.15
N LYS A 23 11.13 -1.59 -13.54
CA LYS A 23 10.33 -1.02 -14.64
C LYS A 23 9.39 0.10 -14.20
N VAL A 24 9.09 0.20 -12.90
CA VAL A 24 8.28 1.30 -12.37
C VAL A 24 9.03 2.62 -12.43
N ARG A 25 8.31 3.74 -12.42
CA ARG A 25 8.89 5.08 -12.58
C ARG A 25 9.75 5.52 -11.38
N THR A 26 9.21 5.35 -10.17
CA THR A 26 9.80 5.86 -8.92
C THR A 26 10.05 4.74 -7.91
N TYR A 27 11.01 4.97 -7.00
CA TYR A 27 11.30 4.08 -5.86
C TYR A 27 11.60 2.61 -6.22
N LYS A 28 12.37 2.40 -7.29
CA LYS A 28 12.79 1.06 -7.74
C LYS A 28 13.52 0.32 -6.63
N GLY A 29 13.18 -0.95 -6.42
CA GLY A 29 13.79 -1.80 -5.40
C GLY A 29 13.34 -1.56 -3.95
N LYS A 30 12.54 -0.51 -3.68
CA LYS A 30 11.96 -0.23 -2.36
C LYS A 30 10.73 -1.10 -2.10
N TRP A 31 10.45 -1.35 -0.83
CA TRP A 31 9.21 -2.00 -0.38
C TRP A 31 8.06 -1.00 -0.23
N ALA A 32 6.87 -1.39 -0.66
CA ALA A 32 5.67 -0.57 -0.70
C ALA A 32 4.44 -1.37 -0.24
N GLY A 33 3.34 -0.65 0.03
CA GLY A 33 2.01 -1.24 -0.07
C GLY A 33 1.56 -1.30 -1.53
N ILE A 34 0.36 -1.83 -1.76
CA ILE A 34 -0.30 -1.79 -3.08
C ILE A 34 -0.60 -0.33 -3.39
N SER A 35 -0.30 0.17 -4.58
CA SER A 35 -0.31 1.62 -4.83
C SER A 35 -0.74 2.01 -6.23
N GLY A 36 -1.70 2.93 -6.32
CA GLY A 36 -2.20 3.44 -7.60
C GLY A 36 -2.25 4.95 -7.66
N TYR A 37 -2.03 5.50 -8.85
CA TYR A 37 -2.31 6.91 -9.11
C TYR A 37 -3.82 7.14 -9.18
N ILE A 38 -4.29 8.21 -8.55
CA ILE A 38 -5.70 8.61 -8.63
C ILE A 38 -5.88 9.47 -9.88
N GLU A 39 -6.78 9.05 -10.76
CA GLU A 39 -7.16 9.82 -11.95
C GLU A 39 -8.21 10.89 -11.63
N GLU A 40 -8.44 11.84 -12.54
CA GLU A 40 -9.43 12.90 -12.32
C GLU A 40 -10.83 12.34 -12.10
N ASN A 41 -11.47 12.77 -11.01
CA ASN A 41 -12.82 12.36 -10.57
C ASN A 41 -12.93 10.89 -10.13
N GLU A 42 -11.82 10.18 -9.92
CA GLU A 42 -11.83 8.83 -9.38
C GLU A 42 -11.97 8.86 -7.85
N GLU A 43 -12.86 8.02 -7.30
CA GLU A 43 -13.02 7.90 -5.85
C GLU A 43 -11.87 7.04 -5.28
N PRO A 44 -11.14 7.51 -4.23
CA PRO A 44 -9.95 6.81 -3.74
C PRO A 44 -10.19 5.37 -3.25
N LEU A 45 -11.33 5.06 -2.63
CA LEU A 45 -11.64 3.70 -2.17
C LEU A 45 -11.88 2.76 -3.35
N GLU A 46 -12.58 3.19 -4.40
CA GLU A 46 -12.77 2.38 -5.61
C GLU A 46 -11.44 2.19 -6.36
N ARG A 47 -10.58 3.23 -6.43
CA ARG A 47 -9.24 3.08 -7.02
C ARG A 47 -8.42 2.04 -6.27
N VAL A 48 -8.34 2.13 -4.94
CA VAL A 48 -7.50 1.19 -4.18
C VAL A 48 -8.02 -0.24 -4.25
N ILE A 49 -9.33 -0.45 -4.34
CA ILE A 49 -9.91 -1.79 -4.55
C ILE A 49 -9.43 -2.37 -5.89
N LYS A 50 -9.49 -1.57 -6.96
CA LYS A 50 -9.04 -1.99 -8.29
C LYS A 50 -7.54 -2.34 -8.30
N GLU A 51 -6.70 -1.51 -7.67
CA GLU A 51 -5.27 -1.78 -7.55
C GLU A 51 -4.99 -3.08 -6.79
N ILE A 52 -5.75 -3.36 -5.72
CA ILE A 52 -5.61 -4.65 -5.02
C ILE A 52 -5.91 -5.81 -5.98
N GLU A 53 -6.97 -5.72 -6.78
CA GLU A 53 -7.31 -6.78 -7.73
C GLU A 53 -6.24 -6.95 -8.81
N GLU A 54 -5.74 -5.85 -9.37
CA GLU A 54 -4.73 -5.85 -10.44
C GLU A 54 -3.36 -6.32 -9.98
N GLU A 55 -2.87 -5.81 -8.84
CA GLU A 55 -1.52 -6.10 -8.33
C GLU A 55 -1.42 -7.42 -7.57
N THR A 56 -2.53 -8.02 -7.13
CA THR A 56 -2.48 -9.24 -6.29
C THR A 56 -3.29 -10.41 -6.83
N GLY A 57 -4.19 -10.17 -7.80
CA GLY A 57 -5.14 -11.16 -8.31
C GLY A 57 -6.21 -11.58 -7.29
N LEU A 58 -6.27 -10.95 -6.11
CA LEU A 58 -7.39 -11.10 -5.18
C LEU A 58 -8.64 -10.51 -5.79
N LYS A 59 -9.80 -11.06 -5.46
CA LYS A 59 -11.10 -10.51 -5.90
C LYS A 59 -11.70 -9.62 -4.83
N ARG A 60 -12.57 -8.68 -5.23
CA ARG A 60 -13.35 -7.84 -4.31
C ARG A 60 -14.08 -8.63 -3.20
N SER A 61 -14.48 -9.88 -3.44
CA SER A 61 -15.14 -10.75 -2.44
C SER A 61 -14.19 -11.43 -1.43
N GLU A 62 -12.88 -11.26 -1.63
CA GLU A 62 -11.80 -11.82 -0.81
C GLU A 62 -11.12 -10.76 0.07
N ILE A 63 -11.45 -9.49 -0.13
CA ILE A 63 -10.91 -8.32 0.57
C ILE A 63 -12.02 -7.63 1.38
N PHE A 64 -11.67 -7.13 2.55
CA PHE A 64 -12.60 -6.46 3.46
C PHE A 64 -12.03 -5.14 3.91
N PHE A 65 -12.71 -4.05 3.58
CA PHE A 65 -12.31 -2.73 4.05
C PHE A 65 -12.41 -2.64 5.57
N VAL A 66 -11.32 -2.25 6.23
CA VAL A 66 -11.27 -2.07 7.68
C VAL A 66 -11.40 -0.58 8.02
N LYS A 67 -10.48 0.23 7.51
CA LYS A 67 -10.49 1.68 7.74
C LYS A 67 -9.57 2.43 6.77
N LYS A 68 -9.73 3.76 6.76
CA LYS A 68 -8.81 4.71 6.15
C LYS A 68 -8.35 5.73 7.21
N ILE A 69 -7.16 6.29 7.02
CA ILE A 69 -6.67 7.41 7.85
C ILE A 69 -6.58 8.68 7.02
N LYS A 70 -6.24 9.80 7.67
CA LYS A 70 -6.04 11.08 6.97
C LYS A 70 -4.92 10.94 5.92
N PRO A 71 -5.07 11.55 4.74
CA PRO A 71 -4.01 11.53 3.73
C PRO A 71 -2.70 12.09 4.27
N VAL A 72 -1.60 11.44 3.88
CA VAL A 72 -0.24 11.87 4.23
C VAL A 72 0.31 12.70 3.07
N GLN A 73 0.75 13.92 3.35
CA GLN A 73 1.35 14.80 2.35
C GLN A 73 2.81 15.07 2.69
N PHE A 74 3.67 15.01 1.68
CA PHE A 74 5.09 15.33 1.82
C PHE A 74 5.70 15.68 0.45
N PHE A 75 6.77 16.45 0.49
CA PHE A 75 7.63 16.69 -0.66
C PHE A 75 8.78 15.68 -0.65
N ASP A 76 9.00 15.00 -1.77
CA ASP A 76 10.21 14.20 -2.00
C ASP A 76 11.19 15.00 -2.84
N GLU A 77 12.28 15.44 -2.24
CA GLU A 77 13.31 16.23 -2.90
C GLU A 77 14.09 15.42 -3.95
N ASN A 78 14.25 14.10 -3.74
CA ASN A 78 15.01 13.26 -4.66
C ASN A 78 14.25 13.02 -5.96
N GLU A 79 12.94 12.84 -5.86
CA GLU A 79 12.06 12.65 -7.01
C GLU A 79 11.54 14.01 -7.56
N ASN A 80 11.68 15.10 -6.79
CA ASN A 80 11.10 16.41 -7.04
C ASN A 80 9.56 16.35 -7.20
N ILE A 81 8.89 15.62 -6.30
CA ILE A 81 7.45 15.38 -6.34
C ILE A 81 6.77 15.76 -5.02
N GLN A 82 5.67 16.51 -5.13
CA GLN A 82 4.73 16.72 -4.02
C GLN A 82 3.68 15.60 -4.00
N TRP A 83 3.75 14.73 -3.01
CA TRP A 83 2.85 13.59 -2.84
C TRP A 83 1.67 13.91 -1.90
N LYS A 84 0.53 13.29 -2.20
CA LYS A 84 -0.61 13.11 -1.30
C LYS A 84 -1.06 11.66 -1.36
N VAL A 85 -0.74 10.91 -0.31
CA VAL A 85 -1.01 9.48 -0.20
C VAL A 85 -2.28 9.25 0.61
N HIS A 86 -3.22 8.49 0.08
CA HIS A 86 -4.48 8.10 0.73
C HIS A 86 -4.36 6.66 1.25
N PRO A 87 -4.20 6.44 2.57
CA PRO A 87 -3.93 5.11 3.09
C PRO A 87 -5.18 4.35 3.53
N PHE A 88 -5.21 3.07 3.17
CA PHE A 88 -6.30 2.14 3.46
C PHE A 88 -5.75 0.86 4.09
N LEU A 89 -6.53 0.31 5.03
CA LEU A 89 -6.31 -1.01 5.60
C LEU A 89 -7.44 -1.93 5.15
N PHE A 90 -7.06 -3.09 4.62
CA PHE A 90 -7.97 -4.18 4.28
C PHE A 90 -7.56 -5.45 5.02
N GLU A 91 -8.53 -6.28 5.38
CA GLU A 91 -8.32 -7.66 5.78
C GLU A 91 -8.62 -8.60 4.62
N VAL A 92 -7.89 -9.72 4.55
CA VAL A 92 -8.05 -10.70 3.47
C VAL A 92 -8.21 -12.12 4.00
N LYS A 93 -8.92 -12.96 3.25
CA LYS A 93 -9.13 -14.38 3.62
C LYS A 93 -7.89 -15.24 3.39
N LYS A 94 -7.08 -14.90 2.39
CA LYS A 94 -5.93 -15.69 1.93
C LYS A 94 -4.71 -14.82 1.68
N ASP A 95 -3.54 -15.41 1.88
CA ASP A 95 -2.20 -14.83 1.69
C ASP A 95 -1.54 -15.31 0.39
N GLU A 96 -2.18 -16.25 -0.31
CA GLU A 96 -1.79 -16.64 -1.66
C GLU A 96 -2.27 -15.56 -2.65
N ILE A 97 -1.30 -14.86 -3.22
CA ILE A 97 -1.49 -13.79 -4.20
C ILE A 97 -0.61 -14.03 -5.42
N LYS A 98 -0.94 -13.38 -6.52
CA LYS A 98 -0.09 -13.31 -7.70
C LYS A 98 0.24 -11.85 -7.96
N ILE A 99 1.50 -11.49 -7.72
CA ILE A 99 1.97 -10.13 -8.02
C ILE A 99 2.04 -9.87 -9.52
N ASP A 100 1.81 -8.62 -9.90
CA ASP A 100 1.88 -8.14 -11.26
C ASP A 100 3.32 -7.75 -11.68
N TRP A 101 3.46 -7.07 -12.83
CA TRP A 101 4.77 -6.71 -13.39
C TRP A 101 5.46 -5.56 -12.65
N GLU A 102 4.72 -4.75 -11.88
CA GLU A 102 5.26 -3.65 -11.11
C GLU A 102 6.17 -4.12 -9.97
N HIS A 103 5.98 -5.36 -9.53
CA HIS A 103 6.64 -5.94 -8.38
C HIS A 103 7.53 -7.12 -8.76
N ILE A 104 8.61 -7.31 -8.00
CA ILE A 104 9.56 -8.41 -8.21
C ILE A 104 9.58 -9.41 -7.07
N ASP A 105 8.99 -9.05 -5.93
CA ASP A 105 8.93 -9.88 -4.73
C ASP A 105 7.76 -9.40 -3.83
N TYR A 106 7.30 -10.26 -2.93
CA TYR A 106 6.32 -9.90 -1.91
C TYR A 106 6.55 -10.68 -0.62
N LYS A 107 6.16 -10.09 0.50
CA LYS A 107 6.25 -10.76 1.81
C LYS A 107 5.06 -10.46 2.69
N TRP A 108 4.66 -11.49 3.43
CA TRP A 108 3.78 -11.36 4.58
C TRP A 108 4.63 -11.32 5.85
N ILE A 109 4.75 -10.14 6.43
CA ILE A 109 5.60 -9.87 7.60
C ILE A 109 4.75 -9.48 8.80
N ASN A 110 5.26 -9.68 10.02
CA ASN A 110 4.67 -9.03 11.18
C ASN A 110 4.90 -7.51 11.10
N VAL A 111 4.04 -6.73 11.74
CA VAL A 111 4.12 -5.26 11.69
C VAL A 111 5.46 -4.75 12.22
N GLU A 112 5.96 -5.40 13.26
CA GLU A 112 7.19 -5.05 13.96
C GLU A 112 8.44 -5.26 13.08
N GLU A 113 8.36 -6.10 12.04
CA GLU A 113 9.47 -6.36 11.13
C GLU A 113 9.63 -5.23 10.09
N ILE A 114 8.65 -4.32 9.93
CA ILE A 114 8.67 -3.31 8.86
C ILE A 114 9.91 -2.40 8.93
N ASP A 115 10.45 -2.19 10.12
CA ASP A 115 11.62 -1.35 10.34
C ASP A 115 12.90 -1.92 9.71
N GLU A 116 12.94 -3.23 9.48
CA GLU A 116 14.06 -3.94 8.83
C GLU A 116 14.07 -3.78 7.30
N TYR A 117 12.98 -3.27 6.72
CA TYR A 117 12.83 -3.13 5.27
C TYR A 117 13.15 -1.71 4.79
N ASP A 118 13.76 -1.63 3.60
CA ASP A 118 13.99 -0.38 2.89
C ASP A 118 12.74 0.01 2.08
N THR A 119 11.92 0.92 2.64
CA THR A 119 10.58 1.21 2.14
C THR A 119 10.51 2.50 1.33
N VAL A 120 9.40 2.68 0.61
CA VAL A 120 9.01 4.00 0.08
C VAL A 120 8.82 5.00 1.24
N PRO A 121 8.94 6.31 0.99
CA PRO A 121 8.80 7.32 2.04
C PRO A 121 7.46 7.20 2.77
N LYS A 122 7.47 7.45 4.09
CA LYS A 122 6.29 7.47 4.98
C LYS A 122 5.53 6.14 5.13
N LEU A 123 5.94 5.05 4.48
CA LEU A 123 5.25 3.76 4.60
C LEU A 123 5.23 3.23 6.04
N LYS A 124 6.38 3.28 6.74
CA LYS A 124 6.53 2.79 8.12
C LYS A 124 5.56 3.50 9.07
N GLU A 125 5.58 4.85 9.12
CA GLU A 125 4.59 5.60 9.90
C GLU A 125 3.14 5.29 9.48
N THR A 126 2.88 5.17 8.18
CA THR A 126 1.53 4.89 7.68
C THR A 126 1.00 3.55 8.18
N ILE A 127 1.83 2.50 8.12
CA ILE A 127 1.51 1.18 8.66
C ILE A 127 1.26 1.27 10.16
N HIS A 128 2.15 1.91 10.93
CA HIS A 128 1.96 2.05 12.38
C HIS A 128 0.67 2.79 12.72
N LEU A 129 0.30 3.83 11.97
CA LEU A 129 -0.97 4.55 12.17
C LEU A 129 -2.20 3.72 11.80
N LEU A 130 -2.11 2.93 10.72
CA LEU A 130 -3.17 2.00 10.34
C LEU A 130 -3.33 0.85 11.35
N MET A 131 -2.25 0.37 11.96
CA MET A 131 -2.29 -0.76 12.89
C MET A 131 -2.64 -0.38 14.33
N LYS A 132 -2.58 0.90 14.70
CA LYS A 132 -3.16 1.37 15.97
C LYS A 132 -4.64 1.01 16.01
N SER A 133 -5.04 0.23 17.01
CA SER A 133 -6.45 0.05 17.34
C SER A 133 -7.08 1.42 17.51
N SER A 134 -8.27 1.64 16.93
CA SER A 134 -9.09 2.77 17.33
C SER A 134 -9.31 2.63 18.82
N GLY A 135 -8.59 3.43 19.61
CA GLY A 135 -8.75 3.45 21.05
C GLY A 135 -10.21 3.73 21.37
N GLN A 136 -10.69 2.99 22.37
CA GLN A 136 -11.93 3.14 23.13
C GLN A 136 -12.51 4.56 23.14
#